data_AF-A0A9E3KPR2-F1
#
_entry.id   AF-A0A9E3KPR2-F1
#
_cell.length_a   1.000
_cell.length_b   1.000
_cell.length_c   1.000
_cell.angle_alpha   90.00
_cell.angle_beta   90.00
_cell.angle_gamma   90.00
#
_symmetry.space_group_name_H-M   'P 1'
#
loop_
_entity.id
_entity.type
_entity.pdbx_description
1 polymer ?
#
loop_
_entity_poly.entity_id
_entity_poly.type
_entity_poly.pdbx_seq_one_letter_code
_entity_poly.pdbx_strand_id
1 'polypeptide(L)'
;MKIVNNFTKIILTSVMISFTAVGFAQDKKEEKKEEKQIERPATVGHSTTDSFVDSAFDVYEKNQELTKKLGDIKNHAGEVKSIKADLEAQQIDVTTLLQKSDDVLKDAKTITPKTNSMKAVKAVSQATKALNATKDALPAQIEQIKTQTAE
;
A
#
# COMPACT_ATOMS: atom_id res chain seq x y z
N MET A 1 -14.54 39.91 -19.42
CA MET A 1 -14.94 38.49 -19.49
C MET A 1 -13.68 37.66 -19.31
N LYS A 2 -13.49 37.02 -18.15
CA LYS A 2 -12.30 36.22 -17.82
C LYS A 2 -12.62 34.76 -18.11
N ILE A 3 -11.93 34.16 -19.07
CA ILE A 3 -11.91 32.71 -19.26
C ILE A 3 -10.51 32.26 -18.84
N VAL A 4 -10.42 31.59 -17.70
CA VAL A 4 -9.19 30.95 -17.21
C VAL A 4 -9.27 29.50 -17.67
N ASN A 5 -8.42 29.13 -18.63
CA ASN A 5 -8.25 27.75 -19.07
C ASN A 5 -7.36 27.00 -18.09
N ASN A 6 -7.93 26.06 -17.33
CA ASN A 6 -7.18 25.11 -16.53
C ASN A 6 -6.83 23.87 -17.38
N PHE A 7 -5.61 23.82 -17.90
CA PHE A 7 -5.03 22.58 -18.44
C PHE A 7 -4.27 21.84 -17.33
N THR A 8 -4.92 20.84 -16.73
CA THR A 8 -4.30 19.90 -15.80
C THR A 8 -3.35 18.96 -16.55
N LYS A 9 -2.04 19.13 -16.34
CA LYS A 9 -0.99 18.26 -16.86
C LYS A 9 -0.95 16.96 -16.04
N ILE A 10 -1.36 15.84 -16.62
CA ILE A 10 -1.15 14.51 -16.05
C ILE A 10 0.20 14.00 -16.56
N ILE A 11 1.23 14.04 -15.71
CA ILE A 11 2.54 13.46 -16.00
C ILE A 11 2.56 12.03 -15.45
N LEU A 12 2.48 11.05 -16.36
CA LEU A 12 2.63 9.64 -16.05
C LEU A 12 4.12 9.31 -15.98
N THR A 13 4.65 9.07 -14.78
CA THR A 13 6.06 8.67 -14.59
C THR A 13 6.11 7.18 -14.26
N SER A 14 6.60 6.36 -15.19
CA SER A 14 6.90 4.95 -14.96
C SER A 14 8.20 4.82 -14.17
N VAL A 15 8.22 4.11 -13.03
CA VAL A 15 9.46 3.86 -12.28
C VAL A 15 9.61 2.36 -12.01
N MET A 16 10.69 1.83 -12.58
CA MET A 16 11.31 0.52 -12.34
C MET A 16 11.85 0.47 -10.90
N ILE A 17 11.52 -0.58 -10.15
CA ILE A 17 12.01 -0.79 -8.78
C ILE A 17 13.08 -1.88 -8.82
N SER A 18 14.32 -1.50 -8.48
CA SER A 18 15.42 -2.42 -8.22
C SER A 18 15.46 -2.70 -6.71
N PHE A 19 15.23 -3.95 -6.31
CA PHE A 19 15.35 -4.38 -4.92
C PHE A 19 16.83 -4.62 -4.58
N THR A 20 17.40 -3.88 -3.63
CA THR A 20 18.67 -4.25 -2.99
C THR A 20 18.40 -4.74 -1.57
N ALA A 21 18.71 -6.01 -1.34
CA ALA A 21 18.67 -6.65 -0.03
C ALA A 21 19.69 -6.01 0.93
N VAL A 22 19.26 -5.76 2.17
CA VAL A 22 20.05 -5.11 3.22
C VAL A 22 21.15 -6.06 3.71
N GLY A 23 22.41 -5.73 3.41
CA GLY A 23 23.61 -6.34 3.99
C GLY A 23 24.34 -5.31 4.86
N PHE A 24 24.80 -5.75 6.03
CA PHE A 24 25.46 -4.98 7.07
C PHE A 24 26.64 -4.10 6.56
N ALA A 25 26.72 -2.89 7.13
CA ALA A 25 27.87 -1.97 7.17
C ALA A 25 28.29 -1.21 5.90
N GLN A 26 27.95 0.09 5.82
CA GLN A 26 28.91 1.14 5.49
C GLN A 26 28.34 2.55 5.76
N ASP A 27 29.12 3.37 6.48
CA ASP A 27 28.94 4.81 6.61
C ASP A 27 28.89 5.50 5.25
N LYS A 28 27.68 5.72 4.73
CA LYS A 28 27.37 6.77 3.77
C LYS A 28 26.07 7.42 4.23
N LYS A 29 26.05 8.76 4.25
CA LYS A 29 24.82 9.55 4.38
C LYS A 29 23.96 9.24 3.15
N GLU A 30 23.23 8.14 3.20
CA GLU A 30 22.14 7.88 2.28
C GLU A 30 21.01 8.82 2.70
N GLU A 31 20.69 9.77 1.82
CA GLU A 31 19.39 10.41 1.85
C GLU A 31 18.35 9.30 1.98
N LYS A 32 17.68 9.22 3.13
CA LYS A 32 16.48 8.40 3.29
C LYS A 32 15.54 8.84 2.17
N LYS A 33 15.54 8.12 1.05
CA LYS A 33 14.49 8.24 0.05
C LYS A 33 13.23 7.82 0.78
N GLU A 34 12.43 8.79 1.19
CA GLU A 34 11.05 8.54 1.57
C GLU A 34 10.44 7.74 0.43
N GLU A 35 10.15 6.47 0.69
CA GLU A 35 9.35 5.65 -0.22
C GLU A 35 8.07 6.44 -0.46
N LYS A 36 7.88 6.92 -1.69
CA LYS A 36 6.65 7.65 -2.04
C LYS A 36 5.48 6.74 -1.74
N GLN A 37 4.69 7.15 -0.75
CA GLN A 37 3.47 6.47 -0.34
C GLN A 37 2.61 6.22 -1.58
N ILE A 38 2.10 5.00 -1.72
CA ILE A 38 1.20 4.68 -2.82
C ILE A 38 -0.10 5.43 -2.56
N GLU A 39 -0.45 6.35 -3.45
CA GLU A 39 -1.66 7.16 -3.30
C GLU A 39 -2.91 6.33 -3.64
N ARG A 40 -3.94 6.46 -2.78
CA ARG A 40 -5.26 5.87 -3.00
C ARG A 40 -5.87 6.46 -4.27
N PRO A 41 -6.28 5.63 -5.25
CA PRO A 41 -6.93 6.13 -6.45
C PRO A 41 -8.32 6.68 -6.11
N ALA A 42 -8.79 7.63 -6.91
CA ALA A 42 -10.16 8.11 -6.82
C ALA A 42 -11.17 7.00 -7.17
N THR A 43 -12.35 7.05 -6.54
CA THR A 43 -13.47 6.16 -6.83
C THR A 43 -13.81 6.15 -8.32
N VAL A 44 -14.00 4.96 -8.89
CA VAL A 44 -14.27 4.77 -10.31
C VAL A 44 -15.77 4.58 -10.61
N GLY A 45 -16.60 4.47 -9.58
CA GLY A 45 -18.06 4.34 -9.70
C GLY A 45 -18.50 2.92 -10.04
N HIS A 46 -17.70 1.93 -9.69
CA HIS A 46 -18.00 0.51 -9.86
C HIS A 46 -17.81 -0.20 -8.52
N SER A 47 -18.92 -0.59 -7.90
CA SER A 47 -18.96 -1.02 -6.49
C SER A 47 -17.95 -2.11 -6.16
N THR A 48 -17.83 -3.17 -6.97
CA THR A 48 -16.87 -4.25 -6.73
C THR A 48 -15.43 -3.75 -6.77
N THR A 49 -15.12 -2.84 -7.70
CA THR A 49 -13.77 -2.26 -7.81
C THR A 49 -13.49 -1.30 -6.66
N ASP A 50 -14.42 -0.41 -6.36
CA ASP A 50 -14.27 0.60 -5.32
C ASP A 50 -14.13 -0.08 -3.94
N SER A 51 -14.97 -1.06 -3.62
CA SER A 51 -14.85 -1.83 -2.36
C SER A 51 -13.53 -2.60 -2.24
N PHE A 52 -13.04 -3.18 -3.34
CA PHE A 52 -11.73 -3.85 -3.34
C PHE A 52 -10.59 -2.85 -3.11
N VAL A 53 -10.63 -1.72 -3.80
CA VAL A 53 -9.65 -0.64 -3.64
C VAL A 53 -9.66 -0.13 -2.21
N ASP A 54 -10.83 0.17 -1.65
CA ASP A 54 -10.95 0.68 -0.29
C ASP A 54 -10.38 -0.32 0.72
N SER A 55 -10.77 -1.59 0.63
CA SER A 55 -10.24 -2.63 1.52
C SER A 55 -8.73 -2.78 1.41
N ALA A 56 -8.18 -2.72 0.19
CA ALA A 56 -6.74 -2.82 -0.05
C ALA A 56 -5.97 -1.64 0.54
N PHE A 57 -6.50 -0.43 0.37
CA PHE A 57 -5.86 0.78 0.87
C PHE A 57 -6.05 0.96 2.38
N ASP A 58 -7.15 0.50 2.97
CA ASP A 58 -7.32 0.48 4.44
C ASP A 58 -6.26 -0.41 5.10
N VAL A 59 -5.98 -1.58 4.52
CA VAL A 59 -4.91 -2.48 4.98
C VAL A 59 -3.54 -1.82 4.82
N TYR A 60 -3.28 -1.21 3.67
CA TYR A 60 -2.01 -0.52 3.40
C TYR A 60 -1.78 0.67 4.33
N GLU A 61 -2.75 1.56 4.49
CA GLU A 61 -2.66 2.75 5.33
C GLU A 61 -2.49 2.36 6.81
N LYS A 62 -3.24 1.37 7.29
CA LYS A 62 -3.05 0.81 8.63
C LYS A 62 -1.63 0.24 8.79
N ASN A 63 -1.08 -0.44 7.76
CA ASN A 63 0.31 -0.93 7.82
C ASN A 63 1.34 0.20 7.92
N GLN A 64 1.14 1.29 7.19
CA GLN A 64 2.01 2.47 7.28
C GLN A 64 1.94 3.10 8.69
N GLU A 65 0.77 3.13 9.32
CA GLU A 65 0.62 3.59 10.71
C GLU A 65 1.35 2.67 11.70
N LEU A 66 1.20 1.35 11.57
CA LEU A 66 1.90 0.38 12.42
C LEU A 66 3.42 0.50 12.24
N THR A 67 3.90 0.73 11.03
CA THR A 67 5.33 0.98 10.75
C THR A 67 5.85 2.19 11.53
N LYS A 68 5.08 3.29 11.55
CA LYS A 68 5.44 4.50 12.32
C LYS A 68 5.49 4.20 13.82
N LYS A 69 4.48 3.50 14.35
CA LYS A 69 4.44 3.10 15.76
C LYS A 69 5.62 2.20 16.15
N LEU A 70 6.04 1.29 15.25
CA LEU A 70 7.21 0.43 15.46
C LEU A 70 8.52 1.19 15.46
N GLY A 71 8.64 2.20 14.59
CA GLY A 71 9.77 3.12 14.56
C GLY A 71 9.91 3.94 15.83
N ASP A 72 8.80 4.21 16.54
CA ASP A 72 8.73 4.97 17.79
C ASP A 72 8.22 4.13 18.96
N ILE A 73 8.67 2.87 19.06
CA ILE A 73 8.11 1.93 20.04
C ILE A 73 8.25 2.41 21.49
N LYS A 74 9.24 3.24 21.80
CA LYS A 74 9.45 3.76 23.17
C LYS A 74 8.24 4.54 23.67
N ASN A 75 7.58 5.28 22.78
CA ASN A 75 6.36 6.03 23.09
C ASN A 75 5.10 5.16 22.99
N HIS A 76 5.21 3.95 22.45
CA HIS A 76 4.12 2.99 22.22
C HIS A 76 4.36 1.62 22.89
N ALA A 77 5.17 1.55 23.93
CA ALA A 77 5.59 0.27 24.53
C ALA A 77 4.40 -0.56 25.07
N GLY A 78 3.34 0.12 25.54
CA GLY A 78 2.11 -0.53 25.97
C GLY A 78 1.27 -1.15 24.83
N GLU A 79 1.55 -0.75 23.58
CA GLU A 79 0.79 -1.17 22.40
C GLU A 79 1.46 -2.33 21.64
N VAL A 80 2.65 -2.79 22.05
CA VAL A 80 3.42 -3.81 21.31
C VAL A 80 2.61 -5.08 21.02
N LYS A 81 1.82 -5.55 21.99
CA LYS A 81 0.96 -6.73 21.82
C LYS A 81 -0.15 -6.50 20.81
N SER A 82 -0.80 -5.33 20.83
CA SER A 82 -1.84 -4.97 19.85
C SER A 82 -1.25 -4.77 18.45
N ILE A 83 -0.09 -4.12 18.35
CA ILE A 83 0.61 -3.94 17.07
C ILE A 83 0.94 -5.31 16.47
N LYS A 84 1.44 -6.27 17.28
CA LYS A 84 1.69 -7.63 16.82
C LYS A 84 0.43 -8.31 16.27
N ALA A 85 -0.67 -8.26 17.03
CA ALA A 85 -1.94 -8.85 16.61
C ALA A 85 -2.46 -8.20 15.32
N ASP A 86 -2.30 -6.89 15.18
CA ASP A 86 -2.69 -6.15 13.98
C ASP A 86 -1.86 -6.55 12.76
N LEU A 87 -0.55 -6.76 12.89
CA LEU A 87 0.29 -7.26 11.80
C LEU A 87 -0.09 -8.68 11.37
N GLU A 88 -0.36 -9.57 12.34
CA GLU A 88 -0.80 -10.95 12.05
C GLU A 88 -2.17 -10.95 11.34
N ALA A 89 -3.10 -10.08 11.76
CA ALA A 89 -4.38 -9.90 11.06
C ALA A 89 -4.20 -9.36 9.64
N GLN A 90 -3.33 -8.36 9.44
CA GLN A 90 -3.03 -7.82 8.12
C GLN A 90 -2.45 -8.88 7.17
N GLN A 91 -1.68 -9.85 7.68
CA GLN A 91 -1.17 -10.94 6.84
C GLN A 91 -2.30 -11.78 6.24
N ILE A 92 -3.37 -12.02 7.00
CA ILE A 92 -4.57 -12.72 6.55
C ILE A 92 -5.35 -11.86 5.55
N ASP A 93 -5.55 -10.58 5.86
CA ASP A 93 -6.29 -9.64 5.03
C ASP A 93 -5.61 -9.45 3.66
N VAL A 94 -4.30 -9.23 3.64
CA VAL A 94 -3.51 -9.09 2.42
C VAL A 94 -3.63 -10.34 1.55
N THR A 95 -3.47 -11.53 2.15
CA THR A 95 -3.56 -12.79 1.41
C THR A 95 -4.95 -12.97 0.82
N THR A 96 -6.00 -12.71 1.61
CA THR A 96 -7.40 -12.82 1.19
C THR A 96 -7.74 -11.85 0.07
N LEU A 97 -7.29 -10.60 0.17
CA LEU A 97 -7.55 -9.57 -0.85
C LEU A 97 -6.76 -9.86 -2.13
N LEU A 98 -5.51 -10.31 -2.05
CA LEU A 98 -4.73 -10.71 -3.23
C LEU A 98 -5.39 -11.87 -3.98
N GLN A 99 -5.96 -12.85 -3.27
CA GLN A 99 -6.73 -13.93 -3.91
C GLN A 99 -7.97 -13.42 -4.67
N LYS A 100 -8.64 -12.37 -4.17
CA LYS A 100 -9.79 -11.75 -4.84
C LYS A 100 -9.40 -10.85 -6.02
N SER A 101 -8.15 -10.38 -6.05
CA SER A 101 -7.72 -9.33 -6.98
C SER A 101 -7.86 -9.73 -8.46
N ASP A 102 -7.66 -11.01 -8.79
CA ASP A 102 -7.80 -11.52 -10.17
C ASP A 102 -9.24 -11.46 -10.67
N ASP A 103 -10.21 -11.81 -9.82
CA ASP A 103 -11.62 -11.78 -10.18
C ASP A 103 -12.13 -10.35 -10.30
N VAL A 104 -11.75 -9.47 -9.36
CA VAL A 104 -12.06 -8.03 -9.46
C VAL A 104 -11.41 -7.41 -10.71
N LEU A 105 -10.21 -7.86 -11.10
CA LEU A 105 -9.56 -7.41 -12.33
C LEU A 105 -10.30 -7.89 -13.58
N LYS A 106 -10.85 -9.11 -13.59
CA LYS A 106 -11.69 -9.60 -14.69
C LYS A 106 -12.97 -8.77 -14.79
N ASP A 107 -13.63 -8.50 -13.68
CA ASP A 107 -14.84 -7.67 -13.63
C ASP A 107 -14.54 -6.23 -14.08
N ALA A 108 -13.43 -5.64 -13.62
CA ALA A 108 -13.01 -4.31 -14.05
C ALA A 108 -12.83 -4.22 -15.57
N LYS A 109 -12.35 -5.28 -16.22
CA LYS A 109 -12.15 -5.31 -17.68
C LYS A 109 -13.46 -5.32 -18.47
N THR A 110 -14.55 -5.82 -17.90
CA THR A 110 -15.84 -5.97 -18.60
C THR A 110 -16.71 -4.71 -18.56
N ILE A 111 -16.35 -3.72 -17.72
CA ILE A 111 -17.08 -2.45 -17.58
C ILE A 111 -17.17 -1.70 -18.91
N THR A 112 -18.36 -1.16 -19.20
CA THR A 112 -18.60 -0.27 -20.35
C THR A 112 -19.00 1.14 -19.87
N PRO A 113 -18.62 2.21 -20.61
CA PRO A 113 -17.72 2.23 -21.76
C PRO A 113 -16.27 1.85 -21.40
N LYS A 114 -15.46 1.49 -22.41
CA LYS A 114 -14.07 1.04 -22.23
C LYS A 114 -13.19 2.00 -21.42
N THR A 115 -13.48 3.31 -21.45
CA THR A 115 -12.80 4.32 -20.64
C THR A 115 -12.97 4.08 -19.14
N ASN A 116 -14.13 3.59 -18.70
CA ASN A 116 -14.40 3.27 -17.30
C ASN A 116 -13.68 1.98 -16.88
N SER A 117 -13.69 0.96 -17.75
CA SER A 117 -12.88 -0.25 -17.58
C SER A 117 -11.40 0.06 -17.42
N MET A 118 -10.83 0.96 -18.23
CA MET A 118 -9.43 1.38 -18.07
C MET A 118 -9.15 2.07 -16.74
N LYS A 119 -10.07 2.89 -16.22
CA LYS A 119 -9.93 3.52 -14.90
C LYS A 119 -9.99 2.48 -13.79
N ALA A 120 -10.96 1.57 -13.86
CA ALA A 120 -11.13 0.49 -12.89
C ALA A 120 -9.91 -0.45 -12.86
N VAL A 121 -9.41 -0.89 -14.02
CA VAL A 121 -8.20 -1.72 -14.13
C VAL A 121 -6.98 -1.03 -13.50
N LYS A 122 -6.82 0.29 -13.72
CA LYS A 122 -5.74 1.05 -13.08
C LYS A 122 -5.90 1.10 -11.57
N ALA A 123 -7.11 1.35 -11.08
CA ALA A 123 -7.40 1.39 -9.65
C ALA A 123 -7.13 0.02 -8.97
N VAL A 124 -7.61 -1.07 -9.59
CA VAL A 124 -7.30 -2.45 -9.14
C VAL A 124 -5.80 -2.70 -9.12
N SER A 125 -5.07 -2.32 -10.19
CA SER A 125 -3.61 -2.50 -10.24
C SER A 125 -2.87 -1.72 -9.15
N GLN A 126 -3.33 -0.49 -8.82
CA GLN A 126 -2.76 0.28 -7.71
C GLN A 126 -3.05 -0.37 -6.36
N ALA A 127 -4.29 -0.83 -6.13
CA ALA A 127 -4.66 -1.56 -4.94
C ALA A 127 -3.83 -2.85 -4.76
N THR A 128 -3.63 -3.64 -5.82
CA THR A 128 -2.75 -4.82 -5.79
C THR A 128 -1.31 -4.45 -5.47
N LYS A 129 -0.79 -3.32 -5.97
CA LYS A 129 0.55 -2.83 -5.60
C LYS A 129 0.64 -2.46 -4.13
N ALA A 130 -0.38 -1.78 -3.58
CA ALA A 130 -0.46 -1.44 -2.17
C ALA A 130 -0.44 -2.70 -1.28
N LEU A 131 -1.24 -3.71 -1.64
CA LEU A 131 -1.25 -5.00 -0.95
C LEU A 131 0.10 -5.72 -1.01
N ASN A 132 0.78 -5.72 -2.16
CA ASN A 132 2.10 -6.32 -2.29
C ASN A 132 3.15 -5.57 -1.46
N ALA A 133 3.11 -4.24 -1.44
CA ALA A 133 4.00 -3.45 -0.59
C ALA A 133 3.80 -3.80 0.90
N THR A 134 2.54 -3.91 1.35
CA THR A 134 2.23 -4.38 2.70
C THR A 134 2.73 -5.80 2.94
N LYS A 135 2.49 -6.72 2.01
CA LYS A 135 2.96 -8.11 2.08
C LYS A 135 4.47 -8.19 2.30
N ASP A 136 5.22 -7.38 1.57
CA ASP A 136 6.68 -7.38 1.60
C ASP A 136 7.22 -6.74 2.89
N ALA A 137 6.50 -5.79 3.48
CA ALA A 137 6.89 -5.11 4.72
C ALA A 137 6.57 -5.93 5.99
N LEU A 138 5.49 -6.72 5.99
CA LEU A 138 5.00 -7.46 7.16
C LEU A 138 6.06 -8.34 7.84
N PRO A 139 6.89 -9.15 7.13
CA PRO A 139 7.88 -10.01 7.78
C PRO A 139 8.91 -9.23 8.61
N ALA A 140 9.43 -8.13 8.04
CA ALA A 140 10.41 -7.29 8.73
C ALA A 140 9.81 -6.60 9.96
N GLN A 141 8.56 -6.13 9.86
CA GLN A 141 7.84 -5.53 10.99
C GLN A 141 7.58 -6.54 12.12
N ILE A 142 7.21 -7.79 11.78
CA ILE A 142 7.00 -8.86 12.76
C ILE A 142 8.32 -9.23 13.45
N GLU A 143 9.43 -9.30 12.72
CA GLU A 143 10.76 -9.54 13.30
C GLU A 143 11.19 -8.40 14.23
N GLN A 144 10.96 -7.15 13.82
CA GLN A 144 11.23 -5.97 14.64
C GLN A 144 10.47 -6.04 15.97
N ILE A 145 9.19 -6.42 15.98
CA ILE A 145 8.43 -6.61 17.23
C ILE A 145 9.06 -7.69 18.10
N LYS A 146 9.44 -8.84 17.54
CA LYS A 146 10.01 -9.95 18.32
C LYS A 146 11.26 -9.50 19.07
N THR A 147 12.15 -8.76 18.41
CA THR A 147 13.36 -8.22 19.04
C THR A 147 13.06 -7.21 20.14
N GLN A 148 12.02 -6.38 19.97
CA GLN A 148 11.60 -5.40 20.98
C GLN A 148 10.87 -6.02 22.19
N THR A 149 10.29 -7.22 22.05
CA THR A 149 9.68 -7.96 23.18
C THR A 149 10.65 -8.85 23.95
N ALA A 150 11.88 -9.01 23.46
CA ALA A 150 12.90 -9.87 24.06
C ALA A 150 13.83 -9.13 25.04
N GLU A 151 13.71 -7.80 25.13
CA GLU A 151 14.34 -6.94 26.14
C GLU A 151 13.39 -6.73 27.34
#